data_AF-A0A413F6P9-F1
#
_entry.id   AF-A0A413F6P9-F1
#
_cell.length_a   1.000
_cell.length_b   1.000
_cell.length_c   1.000
_cell.angle_alpha   90.00
_cell.angle_beta   90.00
_cell.angle_gamma   90.00
#
_symmetry.space_group_name_H-M   'P 1'
#
loop_
_entity.id
_entity.type
_entity.pdbx_description
1 polymer ?
#
loop_
_entity_poly.entity_id
_entity_poly.type
_entity_poly.pdbx_seq_one_letter_code
_entity_poly.pdbx_strand_id
1 'polypeptide(L)'
;MLLEKIFHLLVSEEKLERVIYKINNGGDMEDINTIVNAYFRLAKKMYRKDLHFFRKPKTVELTDSSMVIRIDGETYDFGFIPHNDLRGTGWKMDIEVLYSADQMRGIVQERLSEKVAREW
;
A
#
# COMPACT_ATOMS: atom_id res chain seq x y z
N MET A 1 6.97 -15.16 23.72
CA MET A 1 7.11 -13.89 24.47
C MET A 1 8.54 -13.36 24.44
N LEU A 2 9.06 -13.00 23.25
CA LEU A 2 10.30 -12.23 23.13
C LEU A 2 10.11 -11.07 22.13
N LEU A 3 9.30 -11.31 21.08
CA LEU A 3 8.92 -10.31 20.07
C LEU A 3 8.09 -9.13 20.63
N GLU A 4 7.17 -9.37 21.55
CA GLU A 4 6.37 -8.30 22.20
C GLU A 4 7.26 -7.34 23.01
N LYS A 5 8.34 -7.83 23.63
CA LYS A 5 9.23 -7.00 24.45
C LYS A 5 10.16 -6.10 23.63
N ILE A 6 10.48 -6.47 22.39
CA ILE A 6 11.34 -5.65 21.53
C ILE A 6 10.55 -4.48 20.91
N PHE A 7 9.25 -4.66 20.68
CA PHE A 7 8.39 -3.62 20.11
C PHE A 7 8.14 -2.43 21.06
N HIS A 8 8.10 -2.69 22.38
CA HIS A 8 7.95 -1.64 23.40
C HIS A 8 9.17 -0.73 23.57
N LEU A 9 10.35 -1.10 23.04
CA LEU A 9 11.60 -0.40 23.32
C LEU A 9 11.90 0.78 22.37
N LEU A 10 11.07 1.03 21.34
CA LEU A 10 11.35 2.03 20.30
C LEU A 10 10.17 2.97 19.97
N VAL A 11 9.03 2.83 20.65
CA VAL A 11 7.81 3.57 20.33
C VAL A 11 7.21 4.13 21.62
N SER A 12 7.02 5.45 21.69
CA SER A 12 6.39 6.08 22.85
C SER A 12 4.96 5.57 23.03
N GLU A 13 4.53 5.45 24.29
CA GLU A 13 3.20 4.95 24.69
C GLU A 13 2.07 5.67 23.93
N GLU A 14 2.20 6.99 23.78
CA GLU A 14 1.28 7.86 23.03
C GLU A 14 1.17 7.52 21.52
N LYS A 15 2.26 7.05 20.93
CA LYS A 15 2.32 6.63 19.52
C LYS A 15 1.70 5.24 19.36
N LEU A 16 1.83 4.38 20.37
CA LEU A 16 1.19 3.07 20.44
C LEU A 16 -0.33 3.20 20.61
N GLU A 17 -0.77 4.08 21.51
CA GLU A 17 -2.19 4.39 21.74
C GLU A 17 -2.86 5.00 20.51
N ARG A 18 -2.18 5.89 19.77
CA ARG A 18 -2.69 6.37 18.48
C ARG A 18 -2.83 5.25 17.46
N VAL A 19 -1.87 4.35 17.36
CA VAL A 19 -1.95 3.21 16.43
C VAL A 19 -3.12 2.30 16.82
N ILE A 20 -3.28 1.98 18.10
CA ILE A 20 -4.39 1.16 18.62
C ILE A 20 -5.74 1.86 18.40
N TYR A 21 -5.84 3.15 18.68
CA TYR A 21 -7.06 3.94 18.46
C TYR A 21 -7.42 4.03 16.95
N LYS A 22 -6.43 4.15 16.07
CA LYS A 22 -6.62 4.20 14.60
C LYS A 22 -7.04 2.85 14.01
N ILE A 23 -6.52 1.74 14.54
CA ILE A 23 -6.94 0.38 14.18
C ILE A 23 -8.41 0.15 14.58
N ASN A 24 -8.82 0.69 15.73
CA ASN A 24 -10.17 0.50 16.26
C ASN A 24 -11.25 1.41 15.64
N ASN A 25 -10.87 2.58 15.09
CA ASN A 25 -11.82 3.60 14.61
C ASN A 25 -11.76 3.88 13.10
N GLY A 26 -10.92 3.16 12.34
CA GLY A 26 -10.73 3.35 10.91
C GLY A 26 -9.73 4.47 10.62
N GLY A 27 -8.67 4.14 9.87
CA GLY A 27 -7.63 5.08 9.45
C GLY A 27 -8.18 6.32 8.74
N ASP A 28 -7.47 7.43 8.90
CA ASP A 28 -7.90 8.75 8.43
C ASP A 28 -7.94 8.80 6.89
N MET A 29 -8.70 9.71 6.30
CA MET A 29 -8.73 9.93 4.85
C MET A 29 -7.32 10.23 4.28
N GLU A 30 -6.44 10.79 5.10
CA GLU A 30 -5.01 10.97 4.81
C GLU A 30 -4.27 9.62 4.66
N ASP A 31 -4.57 8.64 5.51
CA ASP A 31 -3.99 7.28 5.45
C ASP A 31 -4.45 6.58 4.16
N ILE A 32 -5.75 6.67 3.81
CA ILE A 32 -6.31 6.12 2.56
C ILE A 32 -5.60 6.74 1.34
N ASN A 33 -5.43 8.07 1.32
CA ASN A 33 -4.75 8.74 0.22
C ASN A 33 -3.29 8.34 0.12
N THR A 34 -2.61 8.15 1.25
CA THR A 34 -1.23 7.68 1.31
C THR A 34 -1.10 6.29 0.72
N ILE A 35 -1.98 5.37 1.13
CA ILE A 35 -2.06 4.00 0.60
C ILE A 35 -2.34 4.00 -0.91
N VAL A 36 -3.34 4.76 -1.38
CA VAL A 36 -3.69 4.84 -2.81
C VAL A 36 -2.50 5.35 -3.63
N ASN A 37 -1.81 6.39 -3.13
CA ASN A 37 -0.62 6.92 -3.80
C ASN A 37 0.53 5.91 -3.81
N ALA A 38 0.70 5.16 -2.73
CA ALA A 38 1.70 4.10 -2.65
C ALA A 38 1.43 2.99 -3.67
N TYR A 39 0.21 2.45 -3.71
CA TYR A 39 -0.20 1.45 -4.70
C TYR A 39 0.00 1.97 -6.13
N PHE A 40 -0.46 3.19 -6.42
CA PHE A 40 -0.33 3.80 -7.74
C PHE A 40 1.14 3.91 -8.20
N ARG A 41 2.03 4.37 -7.31
CA ARG A 41 3.45 4.52 -7.65
C ARG A 41 4.16 3.18 -7.83
N LEU A 42 3.85 2.19 -6.99
CA LEU A 42 4.40 0.84 -7.11
C LEU A 42 3.91 0.15 -8.38
N ALA A 43 2.60 0.21 -8.66
CA ALA A 43 2.00 -0.32 -9.88
C ALA A 43 2.65 0.30 -11.12
N LYS A 44 2.80 1.63 -11.17
CA LYS A 44 3.42 2.35 -12.29
C LYS A 44 4.91 2.01 -12.45
N LYS A 45 5.64 1.81 -11.34
CA LYS A 45 7.06 1.40 -11.34
C LYS A 45 7.22 0.00 -11.92
N MET A 46 6.36 -0.94 -11.52
CA MET A 46 6.42 -2.34 -11.98
C MET A 46 5.94 -2.50 -13.42
N TYR A 47 4.77 -1.94 -13.75
CA TYR A 47 4.19 -2.03 -15.09
C TYR A 47 5.12 -1.46 -16.18
N ARG A 48 5.87 -0.38 -15.88
CA ARG A 48 6.88 0.16 -16.81
C ARG A 48 8.11 -0.72 -16.98
N LYS A 49 8.52 -1.48 -15.95
CA LYS A 49 9.65 -2.41 -16.06
C LYS A 49 9.34 -3.53 -17.04
N ASP A 50 8.09 -3.96 -17.09
CA ASP A 50 7.63 -5.04 -17.98
C ASP A 50 7.32 -4.54 -19.40
N LEU A 51 8.07 -3.53 -19.87
CA LEU A 51 8.06 -2.97 -21.22
C LEU A 51 6.75 -2.29 -21.66
N HIS A 52 5.79 -2.07 -20.77
CA HIS A 52 4.54 -1.33 -21.08
C HIS A 52 4.71 0.20 -21.02
N PHE A 53 5.81 0.73 -21.54
CA PHE A 53 6.24 2.13 -21.36
C PHE A 53 5.20 3.20 -21.71
N PHE A 54 4.31 2.94 -22.67
CA PHE A 54 3.31 3.89 -23.16
C PHE A 54 1.87 3.41 -22.99
N ARG A 55 1.66 2.24 -22.38
CA ARG A 55 0.32 1.70 -22.21
C ARG A 55 -0.24 2.14 -20.86
N LYS A 56 -1.49 2.59 -20.89
CA LYS A 56 -2.29 2.75 -19.68
C LYS A 56 -3.02 1.42 -19.41
N PRO A 57 -2.99 0.89 -18.18
CA PRO A 57 -3.75 -0.28 -17.81
C PRO A 57 -5.24 0.05 -17.83
N LYS A 58 -6.04 -0.94 -18.21
CA LYS A 58 -7.50 -0.90 -18.21
C LYS A 58 -8.06 -1.25 -16.83
N THR A 59 -7.40 -2.17 -16.12
CA THR A 59 -7.82 -2.59 -14.78
C THR A 59 -6.64 -2.65 -13.82
N VAL A 60 -6.89 -2.29 -12.56
CA VAL A 60 -6.00 -2.52 -11.42
C VAL A 60 -6.87 -3.05 -10.29
N GLU A 61 -6.55 -4.22 -9.76
CA GLU A 61 -7.31 -4.92 -8.74
C GLU A 61 -6.44 -5.26 -7.54
N LEU A 62 -6.91 -4.93 -6.35
CA LEU A 62 -6.31 -5.34 -5.08
C LEU A 62 -6.71 -6.79 -4.80
N THR A 63 -5.75 -7.59 -4.34
CA THR A 63 -6.03 -8.98 -3.94
C THR A 63 -6.30 -9.07 -2.44
N ASP A 64 -6.51 -10.30 -1.95
CA ASP A 64 -6.55 -10.56 -0.50
C ASP A 64 -5.19 -10.33 0.17
N SER A 65 -4.10 -10.30 -0.60
CA SER A 65 -2.78 -9.89 -0.14
C SER A 65 -2.55 -8.42 -0.43
N SER A 66 -2.15 -7.65 0.58
CA SER A 66 -1.78 -6.23 0.44
C SER A 66 -0.53 -6.02 -0.43
N MET A 67 0.27 -7.07 -0.65
CA MET A 67 1.49 -7.00 -1.44
C MET A 67 1.28 -7.43 -2.89
N VAL A 68 0.12 -8.00 -3.21
CA VAL A 68 -0.15 -8.53 -4.55
C VAL A 68 -1.32 -7.77 -5.15
N ILE A 69 -1.11 -7.28 -6.37
CA ILE A 69 -2.17 -6.66 -7.18
C ILE A 69 -2.26 -7.36 -8.53
N ARG A 70 -3.39 -7.18 -9.20
CA ARG A 70 -3.55 -7.56 -10.60
C ARG A 70 -3.68 -6.31 -11.46
N ILE A 71 -2.95 -6.26 -12.57
CA ILE A 71 -3.05 -5.19 -13.56
C ILE A 71 -3.34 -5.83 -14.91
N ASP A 72 -4.43 -5.46 -15.58
CA ASP A 72 -4.87 -6.08 -16.84
C ASP A 72 -4.97 -7.63 -16.78
N GLY A 73 -5.21 -8.19 -15.59
CA GLY A 73 -5.28 -9.64 -15.33
C GLY A 73 -3.93 -10.30 -15.02
N GLU A 74 -2.81 -9.58 -15.16
CA GLU A 74 -1.47 -10.06 -14.79
C GLU A 74 -1.16 -9.77 -13.32
N THR A 75 -0.43 -10.68 -12.66
CA THR A 75 -0.14 -10.58 -11.23
C THR A 75 1.19 -9.90 -10.96
N TYR A 76 1.18 -8.89 -10.10
CA TYR A 76 2.36 -8.14 -9.67
C TYR A 76 2.54 -8.27 -8.16
N ASP A 77 3.71 -8.76 -7.77
CA ASP A 77 4.07 -8.97 -6.36
C ASP A 77 5.10 -7.92 -5.91
N PHE A 78 4.68 -7.04 -5.00
CA PHE A 78 5.51 -6.03 -4.38
C PHE A 78 6.41 -6.57 -3.26
N GLY A 79 6.22 -7.82 -2.84
CA GLY A 79 7.04 -8.50 -1.84
C GLY A 79 8.52 -8.48 -2.18
N PHE A 80 8.87 -8.59 -3.47
CA PHE A 80 10.24 -8.54 -3.97
C PHE A 80 10.86 -7.14 -4.02
N ILE A 81 10.05 -6.08 -3.80
CA ILE A 81 10.55 -4.71 -3.74
C ILE A 81 11.18 -4.52 -2.35
N PRO A 82 12.48 -4.19 -2.24
CA PRO A 82 13.11 -3.90 -0.96
C PRO A 82 12.46 -2.69 -0.29
N HIS A 83 12.34 -2.69 1.04
CA HIS A 83 11.80 -1.55 1.80
C HIS A 83 12.68 -0.30 1.66
N ASN A 84 13.97 -0.50 1.45
CA ASN A 84 14.97 0.56 1.43
C ASN A 84 15.83 0.45 0.16
N ASP A 85 15.24 0.74 -1.00
CA ASP A 85 16.05 1.16 -2.14
C ASP A 85 16.33 2.67 -2.01
N LEU A 86 17.54 3.09 -2.37
CA LEU A 86 17.97 4.50 -2.42
C LEU A 86 17.13 5.38 -3.38
N ARG A 87 15.96 4.90 -3.85
CA ARG A 87 15.04 5.51 -4.82
C ARG A 87 13.62 5.70 -4.27
N GLY A 88 13.42 5.63 -2.95
CA GLY A 88 12.17 6.08 -2.31
C GLY A 88 11.06 5.03 -2.19
N THR A 89 11.39 3.78 -1.89
CA THR A 89 10.44 2.65 -1.69
C THR A 89 9.68 2.66 -0.36
N GLY A 90 9.59 3.80 0.34
CA GLY A 90 8.74 3.95 1.53
C GLY A 90 7.26 3.59 1.27
N TRP A 91 6.83 3.64 0.01
CA TRP A 91 5.47 3.29 -0.41
C TRP A 91 5.05 1.86 -0.06
N LYS A 92 5.97 0.89 -0.13
CA LYS A 92 5.64 -0.50 0.28
C LYS A 92 5.35 -0.53 1.78
N MET A 93 6.17 0.17 2.57
CA MET A 93 6.01 0.27 4.02
C MET A 93 4.72 1.00 4.40
N ASP A 94 4.33 2.04 3.64
CA ASP A 94 3.06 2.75 3.85
C ASP A 94 1.87 1.79 3.69
N ILE A 95 1.90 0.91 2.69
CA ILE A 95 0.87 -0.14 2.52
C ILE A 95 0.93 -1.12 3.69
N GLU A 96 2.10 -1.62 4.06
CA GLU A 96 2.24 -2.60 5.17
C GLU A 96 1.77 -2.06 6.52
N VAL A 97 2.04 -0.79 6.80
CA VAL A 97 1.76 -0.16 8.09
C VAL A 97 0.32 0.34 8.18
N LEU A 98 -0.24 0.85 7.08
CA LEU A 98 -1.53 1.55 7.10
C LEU A 98 -2.68 0.72 6.51
N TYR A 99 -2.39 -0.29 5.68
CA TYR A 99 -3.43 -1.05 4.99
C TYR A 99 -4.00 -2.18 5.87
N SER A 100 -5.12 -1.88 6.52
CA SER A 100 -5.97 -2.90 7.15
C SER A 100 -6.92 -3.49 6.10
N ALA A 101 -6.58 -4.68 5.58
CA ALA A 101 -7.25 -5.32 4.44
C ALA A 101 -8.76 -5.49 4.62
N ASP A 102 -9.21 -5.74 5.86
CA ASP A 102 -10.61 -6.02 6.16
C ASP A 102 -11.51 -4.77 6.17
N GLN A 103 -10.95 -3.58 6.39
CA GLN A 103 -11.76 -2.36 6.56
C GLN A 103 -11.68 -1.40 5.36
N MET A 104 -10.56 -1.39 4.63
CA MET A 104 -10.26 -0.31 3.66
C MET A 104 -10.23 -0.76 2.20
N ARG A 105 -10.23 -2.07 1.92
CA ARG A 105 -9.98 -2.59 0.57
C ARG A 105 -10.92 -2.02 -0.48
N GLY A 106 -12.22 -1.96 -0.21
CA GLY A 106 -13.20 -1.44 -1.17
C GLY A 106 -12.94 0.03 -1.55
N ILE A 107 -12.70 0.88 -0.55
CA ILE A 107 -12.47 2.32 -0.75
C ILE A 107 -11.13 2.57 -1.46
N VAL A 108 -10.08 1.86 -1.06
CA VAL A 108 -8.76 1.98 -1.70
C VAL A 108 -8.82 1.47 -3.14
N GLN A 109 -9.55 0.38 -3.40
CA GLN A 109 -9.77 -0.15 -4.74
C GLN A 109 -10.46 0.86 -5.65
N GLU A 110 -11.55 1.47 -5.20
CA GLU A 110 -12.31 2.47 -5.95
C GLU A 110 -11.41 3.68 -6.29
N ARG A 111 -10.79 4.28 -5.28
CA ARG A 111 -9.93 5.46 -5.45
C ARG A 111 -8.68 5.18 -6.28
N LEU A 112 -8.11 3.99 -6.18
CA LEU A 112 -6.97 3.58 -7.00
C LEU A 112 -7.37 3.48 -8.47
N SER A 113 -8.51 2.86 -8.77
CA SER A 113 -9.04 2.79 -10.13
C SER A 113 -9.29 4.17 -10.73
N GLU A 114 -9.92 5.08 -9.97
CA GLU A 114 -10.12 6.48 -10.39
C GLU A 114 -8.79 7.20 -10.66
N LYS A 115 -7.82 7.04 -9.76
CA LYS A 115 -6.50 7.66 -9.91
C LYS A 115 -5.77 7.15 -11.13
N VAL A 116 -5.80 5.84 -11.40
CA VAL A 116 -5.25 5.23 -12.62
C VAL A 116 -5.97 5.78 -13.85
N ALA A 117 -7.29 5.91 -13.81
CA ALA A 117 -8.06 6.46 -14.92
C ALA A 117 -7.68 7.93 -15.22
N ARG A 118 -7.29 8.72 -14.21
CA ARG A 118 -6.99 10.15 -14.36
C ARG A 118 -5.51 10.47 -14.61
N GLU A 119 -4.59 9.76 -13.97
CA GLU A 119 -3.19 10.23 -13.78
C GLU A 119 -2.10 9.27 -14.28
N TRP A 120 -2.45 8.10 -14.84
CA TRP A 120 -1.49 7.06 -15.21
C TRP A 120 -0.39 7.52 -16.18
#